data_AF-A0A127K7V9-F1
#
_entry.id   AF-A0A127K7V9-F1
#
_cell.length_a   1.000
_cell.length_b   1.000
_cell.length_c   1.000
_cell.angle_alpha   90.00
_cell.angle_beta   90.00
_cell.angle_gamma   90.00
#
_symmetry.space_group_name_H-M   'P 1'
#
loop_
_entity.id
_entity.type
_entity.pdbx_description
1 polymer ?
#
loop_
_entity_poly.entity_id
_entity_poly.type
_entity_poly.pdbx_seq_one_letter_code
_entity_poly.pdbx_strand_id
1 'polypeptide(L)'
;MNWLSNPAVLVFAKMFLALVLVAAAVPKLRHPDEFLGVVANYRILPSALVAPFAALLPWIELACAAALFIPATSVLAAGVAAGLCASFALALAINIARGRTHIDCGCLRRPASKSRIGSFHVARALGLVGIALFIAGTGKATGEASFGSLTLGVVAALMLVLIYLVADLMTGLPDARARKH
;
A
#
# COMPACT_ATOMS: atom_id res chain seq x y z
N MET A 1 -27.58 11.02 -10.86
CA MET A 1 -26.61 11.43 -9.80
C MET A 1 -25.36 10.59 -9.94
N ASN A 2 -24.27 11.16 -10.46
CA ASN A 2 -22.99 10.47 -10.57
C ASN A 2 -22.25 10.55 -9.22
N TRP A 3 -22.56 9.62 -8.30
CA TRP A 3 -21.90 9.51 -6.98
C TRP A 3 -20.36 9.45 -7.07
N LEU A 4 -19.85 8.91 -8.17
CA LEU A 4 -18.43 8.77 -8.48
C LEU A 4 -17.70 10.11 -8.68
N SER A 5 -18.44 11.20 -8.91
CA SER A 5 -17.90 12.55 -9.12
C SER A 5 -17.89 13.40 -7.85
N ASN A 6 -18.30 12.85 -6.70
CA ASN A 6 -18.39 13.61 -5.46
C ASN A 6 -16.99 13.93 -4.91
N PRO A 7 -16.66 15.21 -4.62
CA PRO A 7 -15.34 15.61 -4.11
C PRO A 7 -14.97 14.91 -2.80
N ALA A 8 -15.94 14.56 -1.96
CA ALA A 8 -15.69 13.83 -0.72
C ALA A 8 -15.11 12.42 -0.99
N VAL A 9 -15.58 11.73 -2.03
CA VAL A 9 -15.10 10.39 -2.41
C VAL A 9 -13.65 10.47 -2.91
N LEU A 10 -13.32 11.51 -3.67
CA LEU A 10 -11.95 11.73 -4.17
C LEU A 10 -10.99 12.08 -3.03
N VAL A 11 -11.39 12.98 -2.13
CA VAL A 11 -10.59 13.34 -0.93
C VAL A 11 -10.36 12.10 -0.06
N PHE A 12 -11.41 11.33 0.18
CA PHE A 12 -11.31 10.06 0.90
C PHE A 12 -10.32 9.09 0.24
N ALA A 13 -10.45 8.85 -1.06
CA ALA A 13 -9.58 7.94 -1.80
C ALA A 13 -8.10 8.38 -1.74
N LYS A 14 -7.83 9.68 -1.95
CA LYS A 14 -6.48 10.26 -1.84
C LYS A 14 -5.92 10.12 -0.43
N MET A 15 -6.70 10.47 0.59
CA MET A 15 -6.30 10.35 2.00
C MET A 15 -6.01 8.90 2.38
N PHE A 16 -6.90 7.98 2.01
CA PHE A 16 -6.73 6.55 2.28
C PHE A 16 -5.45 6.02 1.64
N LEU A 17 -5.25 6.26 0.33
CA LEU A 17 -4.06 5.80 -0.38
C LEU A 17 -2.78 6.42 0.18
N ALA A 18 -2.78 7.72 0.47
CA ALA A 18 -1.62 8.41 1.05
C ALA A 18 -1.27 7.86 2.44
N LEU A 19 -2.25 7.64 3.31
CA LEU A 19 -2.03 7.06 4.63
C LEU A 19 -1.49 5.63 4.55
N VAL A 20 -1.96 4.84 3.58
CA VAL A 20 -1.44 3.48 3.33
C VAL A 20 0.03 3.54 2.89
N LEU A 21 0.39 4.44 1.96
CA LEU A 21 1.77 4.62 1.51
C LEU A 21 2.69 5.08 2.66
N VAL A 22 2.24 6.02 3.49
CA VAL A 22 2.98 6.48 4.67
C VAL A 22 3.14 5.34 5.69
N ALA A 23 2.07 4.60 5.97
CA ALA A 23 2.11 3.46 6.88
C ALA A 23 3.06 2.35 6.39
N ALA A 24 3.23 2.22 5.07
CA ALA A 24 4.20 1.30 4.48
C ALA A 24 5.63 1.82 4.52
N ALA A 25 5.85 3.12 4.30
CA ALA A 25 7.18 3.71 4.28
C ALA A 25 7.82 3.81 5.67
N VAL A 26 7.05 4.14 6.71
CA VAL A 26 7.58 4.40 8.07
C VAL A 26 8.36 3.20 8.64
N PRO A 27 7.85 1.95 8.62
CA PRO A 27 8.60 0.79 9.11
C PRO A 27 9.86 0.49 8.28
N LYS A 28 9.82 0.74 6.96
CA LYS A 28 10.96 0.54 6.05
C LYS A 28 12.11 1.50 6.35
N LEU A 29 11.80 2.75 6.71
CA LEU A 29 12.79 3.74 7.12
C LEU A 29 13.34 3.48 8.52
N ARG A 30 12.50 3.02 9.46
CA ARG A 30 12.95 2.71 10.82
C ARG A 30 13.88 1.50 10.88
N HIS A 31 13.70 0.56 9.96
CA HIS A 31 14.42 -0.71 9.98
C HIS A 31 14.79 -1.17 8.56
N PRO A 32 15.71 -0.45 7.91
CA PRO A 32 16.08 -0.69 6.52
C PRO A 32 16.69 -2.07 6.29
N ASP A 33 17.46 -2.60 7.24
CA ASP A 33 18.11 -3.92 7.12
C ASP A 33 17.10 -5.06 7.03
N GLU A 34 16.01 -4.96 7.78
CA GLU A 34 14.94 -5.94 7.72
C GLU A 34 14.17 -5.85 6.40
N PHE A 35 13.90 -4.64 5.93
CA PHE A 35 13.25 -4.45 4.64
C PHE A 35 14.13 -4.93 3.48
N LEU A 36 15.44 -4.71 3.54
CA LEU A 36 16.41 -5.27 2.60
C LEU A 36 16.31 -6.80 2.54
N GLY A 37 16.26 -7.45 3.72
CA GLY A 37 16.05 -8.89 3.82
C GLY A 37 14.72 -9.35 3.22
N VAL A 38 13.64 -8.58 3.42
CA VAL A 38 12.34 -8.83 2.78
C VAL A 38 12.49 -8.78 1.25
N VAL A 39 13.03 -7.71 0.67
CA VAL A 39 13.20 -7.57 -0.79
C VAL A 39 14.09 -8.70 -1.36
N ALA A 40 15.19 -9.04 -0.68
CA ALA A 40 16.06 -10.14 -1.08
C ALA A 40 15.32 -11.49 -1.11
N ASN A 41 14.43 -11.72 -0.14
CA ASN A 41 13.67 -12.97 -0.02
C ASN A 41 12.64 -13.16 -1.13
N TYR A 42 12.22 -12.10 -1.82
CA TYR A 42 11.31 -12.23 -2.96
C TYR A 42 11.98 -12.90 -4.16
N ARG A 43 13.32 -12.88 -4.27
CA ARG A 43 14.10 -13.50 -5.36
C ARG A 43 13.57 -13.14 -6.76
N ILE A 44 13.23 -11.87 -6.94
CA ILE A 44 12.79 -11.29 -8.22
C ILE A 44 13.86 -10.37 -8.79
N LEU A 45 14.42 -9.48 -7.96
CA LEU A 45 15.48 -8.57 -8.37
C LEU A 45 16.85 -9.26 -8.33
N PRO A 46 17.79 -8.89 -9.24
CA PRO A 46 19.18 -9.30 -9.12
C PRO A 46 19.82 -8.66 -7.87
N SER A 47 20.80 -9.35 -7.28
CA SER A 47 21.43 -8.96 -6.01
C SER A 47 21.92 -7.50 -5.98
N ALA A 48 22.48 -7.01 -7.09
CA ALA A 48 22.94 -5.63 -7.23
C ALA A 48 21.83 -4.57 -7.11
N LEU A 49 20.58 -4.90 -7.46
CA LEU A 49 19.44 -3.97 -7.42
C LEU A 49 18.67 -4.04 -6.10
N VAL A 50 18.89 -5.05 -5.26
CA VAL A 50 18.13 -5.23 -4.01
C VAL A 50 18.37 -4.07 -3.04
N ALA A 51 19.63 -3.69 -2.81
CA ALA A 51 19.99 -2.58 -1.92
C ALA A 51 19.47 -1.21 -2.39
N PRO A 52 19.71 -0.77 -3.65
CA PRO A 52 19.21 0.52 -4.10
C PRO A 52 17.68 0.57 -4.14
N PHE A 53 17.01 -0.53 -4.50
CA PHE A 53 15.55 -0.59 -4.47
C PHE A 53 15.01 -0.48 -3.04
N ALA A 54 15.57 -1.25 -2.09
CA ALA A 54 15.13 -1.20 -0.69
C ALA A 54 15.32 0.18 -0.06
N ALA A 55 16.39 0.89 -0.42
CA ALA A 55 16.67 2.24 0.07
C ALA A 55 15.77 3.30 -0.58
N LEU A 56 15.54 3.23 -1.89
CA LEU A 56 14.81 4.27 -2.62
C LEU A 56 13.29 4.17 -2.47
N LEU A 57 12.76 2.95 -2.39
CA LEU A 57 11.33 2.70 -2.35
C LEU A 57 10.56 3.48 -1.27
N PRO A 58 10.97 3.52 0.01
CA PRO A 58 10.22 4.27 1.03
C PRO A 58 10.17 5.77 0.73
N TRP A 59 11.21 6.34 0.12
CA TRP A 59 11.20 7.74 -0.29
C TRP A 59 10.22 8.00 -1.44
N ILE A 60 10.13 7.07 -2.40
CA ILE A 60 9.12 7.15 -3.47
C ILE A 60 7.71 7.07 -2.87
N GLU A 61 7.47 6.17 -1.92
CA GLU A 61 6.17 6.03 -1.25
C GLU A 61 5.74 7.32 -0.54
N LEU A 62 6.65 7.96 0.20
CA LEU A 62 6.39 9.24 0.86
C LEU A 62 6.19 10.39 -0.14
N ALA A 63 7.03 10.46 -1.18
CA ALA A 63 6.90 11.46 -2.23
C ALA A 63 5.56 11.34 -2.96
N CYS A 64 5.13 10.11 -3.29
CA CYS A 64 3.82 9.84 -3.85
C CYS A 64 2.69 10.26 -2.91
N ALA A 65 2.79 9.93 -1.62
CA ALA A 65 1.79 10.32 -0.63
C ALA A 65 1.61 11.84 -0.56
N ALA A 66 2.70 12.61 -0.54
CA ALA A 66 2.65 14.07 -0.58
C ALA A 66 2.11 14.62 -1.91
N ALA A 67 2.60 14.07 -3.03
CA ALA A 67 2.25 14.53 -4.37
C ALA A 67 0.78 14.25 -4.77
N LEU A 68 0.08 13.35 -4.09
CA LEU A 68 -1.36 13.11 -4.27
C LEU A 68 -2.23 14.33 -3.90
N PHE A 69 -1.75 15.17 -2.98
CA PHE A 69 -2.45 16.36 -2.48
C PHE A 69 -2.18 17.61 -3.31
N ILE A 70 -1.12 17.62 -4.11
CA ILE A 70 -0.79 18.73 -5.01
C ILE A 70 -1.57 18.51 -6.32
N PRO A 71 -2.53 19.38 -6.70
CA PRO A 71 -3.40 19.15 -7.85
C PRO A 71 -2.65 18.96 -9.18
N ALA A 72 -1.52 19.67 -9.35
CA ALA A 72 -0.69 19.59 -10.54
C ALA A 72 0.00 18.21 -10.70
N THR A 73 0.34 17.55 -9.59
CA THR A 73 1.07 16.26 -9.61
C THR A 73 0.18 15.07 -9.28
N SER A 74 -1.08 15.28 -8.86
CA SER A 74 -1.89 14.20 -8.29
C SER A 74 -2.17 13.05 -9.25
N VAL A 75 -2.32 13.34 -10.55
CA VAL A 75 -2.54 12.30 -11.58
C VAL A 75 -1.27 11.47 -11.77
N LEU A 76 -0.11 12.13 -11.85
CA LEU A 76 1.18 11.45 -11.94
C LEU A 76 1.46 10.62 -10.69
N ALA A 77 1.25 11.20 -9.50
CA ALA A 77 1.43 10.52 -8.22
C ALA A 77 0.53 9.28 -8.09
N ALA A 78 -0.73 9.38 -8.54
CA ALA A 78 -1.65 8.26 -8.58
C ALA A 78 -1.20 7.17 -9.57
N GLY A 79 -0.69 7.56 -10.74
CA GLY A 79 -0.10 6.62 -11.71
C GLY A 79 1.12 5.88 -11.16
N VAL A 80 2.03 6.59 -10.49
CA VAL A 80 3.19 5.98 -9.84
C VAL A 80 2.74 5.05 -8.71
N ALA A 81 1.81 5.47 -7.85
CA ALA A 81 1.25 4.63 -6.80
C ALA A 81 0.59 3.36 -7.36
N ALA A 82 -0.15 3.46 -8.46
CA ALA A 82 -0.72 2.30 -9.15
C ALA A 82 0.39 1.34 -9.64
N GLY A 83 1.44 1.86 -10.25
CA GLY A 83 2.59 1.07 -10.70
C GLY A 83 3.31 0.37 -9.55
N LEU A 84 3.53 1.08 -8.44
CA LEU A 84 4.12 0.50 -7.22
C LEU A 84 3.24 -0.63 -6.67
N CYS A 85 1.95 -0.38 -6.43
CA CYS A 85 1.04 -1.39 -5.91
C CYS A 85 0.89 -2.58 -6.86
N ALA A 86 0.89 -2.36 -8.17
CA ALA A 86 0.83 -3.43 -9.16
C ALA A 86 2.11 -4.28 -9.16
N SER A 87 3.29 -3.64 -9.05
CA SER A 87 4.57 -4.35 -8.95
C SER A 87 4.62 -5.23 -7.69
N PHE A 88 4.12 -4.72 -6.56
CA PHE A 88 3.99 -5.49 -5.32
C PHE A 88 2.98 -6.65 -5.46
N ALA A 89 1.82 -6.40 -6.05
CA ALA A 89 0.81 -7.45 -6.31
C ALA A 89 1.38 -8.58 -7.17
N LEU A 90 2.12 -8.23 -8.23
CA LEU A 90 2.80 -9.18 -9.10
C LEU A 90 3.89 -9.95 -8.33
N ALA A 91 4.70 -9.25 -7.54
CA ALA A 91 5.77 -9.85 -6.76
C ALA A 91 5.24 -10.87 -5.73
N LEU A 92 4.12 -10.55 -5.08
CA LEU A 92 3.38 -11.45 -4.20
C LEU A 92 2.80 -12.65 -4.96
N ALA A 93 2.13 -12.42 -6.08
CA ALA A 93 1.52 -13.47 -6.90
C ALA A 93 2.57 -14.48 -7.40
N ILE A 94 3.73 -13.99 -7.87
CA ILE A 94 4.86 -14.84 -8.29
C ILE A 94 5.36 -15.70 -7.14
N ASN A 95 5.54 -15.13 -5.95
CA ASN A 95 6.04 -15.90 -4.80
C ASN A 95 5.01 -16.93 -4.29
N ILE A 96 3.72 -16.59 -4.29
CA ILE A 96 2.64 -17.54 -3.98
C ILE A 96 2.60 -18.67 -5.00
N ALA A 97 2.69 -18.37 -6.29
CA ALA A 97 2.73 -19.38 -7.36
C ALA A 97 3.96 -20.31 -7.25
N ARG A 98 5.07 -19.81 -6.70
CA ARG A 98 6.29 -20.59 -6.37
C ARG A 98 6.19 -21.36 -5.05
N GLY A 99 5.04 -21.36 -4.37
CA GLY A 99 4.86 -21.98 -3.06
C GLY A 99 5.58 -21.28 -1.90
N ARG A 100 6.14 -20.08 -2.14
CA ARG A 100 6.92 -19.31 -1.17
C ARG A 100 6.00 -18.43 -0.32
N THR A 101 5.17 -19.05 0.51
CA THR A 101 4.19 -18.32 1.33
C THR A 101 4.76 -17.80 2.65
N HIS A 102 5.90 -18.32 3.13
CA HIS A 102 6.54 -17.88 4.39
C HIS A 102 7.47 -16.67 4.19
N ILE A 103 6.93 -15.59 3.65
CA ILE A 103 7.65 -14.33 3.41
C ILE A 103 6.79 -13.19 4.00
N ASP A 104 7.41 -12.07 4.35
CA ASP A 104 6.68 -10.84 4.71
C ASP A 104 6.18 -10.13 3.44
N CYS A 105 4.95 -9.60 3.48
CA CYS A 105 4.41 -8.75 2.42
C CYS A 105 5.18 -7.44 2.24
N GLY A 106 5.95 -7.00 3.25
CA GLY A 106 6.76 -5.78 3.21
C GLY A 106 5.97 -4.47 3.27
N CYS A 107 4.64 -4.53 3.23
CA CYS A 107 3.75 -3.35 3.39
C CYS A 107 3.60 -2.94 4.86
N LEU A 108 3.52 -3.89 5.78
CA LEU A 108 3.58 -3.65 7.22
C LEU A 108 4.67 -4.54 7.78
N ARG A 109 5.51 -4.01 8.67
CA ARG A 109 6.54 -4.81 9.31
C ARG A 109 5.91 -5.89 10.19
N ARG A 110 6.28 -7.14 9.97
CA ARG A 110 5.90 -8.27 10.82
C ARG A 110 7.14 -9.07 11.24
N PRO A 111 7.12 -9.74 12.40
CA PRO A 111 8.20 -10.64 12.77
C PRO A 111 8.33 -11.75 11.71
N ALA A 112 9.55 -11.98 11.22
CA ALA A 112 9.82 -12.98 10.17
C ALA A 112 9.31 -14.39 10.54
N SER A 113 9.32 -14.73 11.83
CA SER A 113 8.84 -16.04 12.34
C SER A 113 7.34 -16.27 12.24
N LYS A 114 6.54 -15.22 11.99
CA LYS A 114 5.06 -15.30 11.89
C LYS A 114 4.54 -14.82 10.55
N SER A 115 5.42 -14.42 9.63
CA SER A 115 5.02 -13.79 8.38
C SER A 115 4.61 -14.82 7.32
N ARG A 116 3.38 -14.69 6.83
CA ARG A 116 2.86 -15.51 5.73
C ARG A 116 2.08 -14.65 4.73
N ILE A 117 2.48 -14.71 3.46
CA ILE A 117 1.73 -14.15 2.33
C ILE A 117 0.71 -15.16 1.81
N GLY A 118 -0.40 -14.63 1.29
CA GLY A 118 -1.52 -15.42 0.74
C GLY A 118 -2.34 -14.58 -0.23
N SER A 119 -3.34 -15.18 -0.86
CA SER A 119 -4.17 -14.56 -1.90
C SER A 119 -4.83 -13.24 -1.46
N PHE A 120 -5.16 -13.09 -0.18
CA PHE A 120 -5.67 -11.84 0.39
C PHE A 120 -4.71 -10.66 0.20
N HIS A 121 -3.40 -10.87 0.33
CA HIS A 121 -2.39 -9.81 0.18
C HIS A 121 -2.32 -9.33 -1.27
N VAL A 122 -2.49 -10.25 -2.24
CA VAL A 122 -2.59 -9.91 -3.67
C VAL A 122 -3.88 -9.14 -3.95
N ALA A 123 -5.02 -9.64 -3.47
CA ALA A 123 -6.32 -9.00 -3.67
C ALA A 123 -6.36 -7.56 -3.13
N ARG A 124 -5.80 -7.35 -1.94
CA ARG A 124 -5.64 -6.02 -1.35
C ARG A 124 -4.73 -5.12 -2.19
N ALA A 125 -3.58 -5.61 -2.63
CA ALA A 125 -2.66 -4.82 -3.46
C ALA A 125 -3.35 -4.40 -4.78
N LEU A 126 -4.12 -5.30 -5.40
CA LEU A 126 -4.95 -4.98 -6.57
C LEU A 126 -6.06 -3.97 -6.25
N GLY A 127 -6.67 -4.05 -5.06
CA GLY A 127 -7.63 -3.03 -4.60
C GLY A 127 -7.01 -1.64 -4.51
N LEU A 128 -5.78 -1.52 -4.01
CA LEU A 128 -5.03 -0.25 -3.99
C LEU A 128 -4.70 0.25 -5.40
N VAL A 129 -4.38 -0.65 -6.34
CA VAL A 129 -4.24 -0.30 -7.76
C VAL A 129 -5.55 0.30 -8.29
N GLY A 130 -6.69 -0.33 -8.01
CA GLY A 130 -8.00 0.18 -8.41
C GLY A 130 -8.29 1.59 -7.87
N ILE A 131 -7.98 1.84 -6.59
CA ILE A 131 -8.11 3.17 -5.96
C ILE A 131 -7.19 4.19 -6.62
N ALA A 132 -5.94 3.82 -6.89
CA ALA A 132 -4.97 4.69 -7.55
C ALA A 132 -5.40 5.04 -8.98
N LEU A 133 -5.88 4.07 -9.75
CA LEU A 133 -6.42 4.29 -11.11
C LEU A 133 -7.69 5.15 -11.07
N PHE A 134 -8.56 4.97 -10.08
CA PHE A 134 -9.74 5.83 -9.87
C PHE A 134 -9.33 7.29 -9.63
N ILE A 135 -8.31 7.54 -8.80
CA ILE A 135 -7.78 8.90 -8.56
C ILE A 135 -7.17 9.48 -9.85
N ALA A 136 -6.45 8.68 -10.62
CA ALA A 136 -5.85 9.12 -11.89
C ALA A 136 -6.91 9.46 -12.95
N GLY A 137 -7.99 8.66 -13.04
CA GLY A 137 -9.07 8.83 -14.02
C GLY A 137 -10.04 9.99 -13.71
N THR A 138 -10.10 10.46 -12.47
CA THR A 138 -10.99 11.56 -12.02
C THR A 138 -10.32 12.95 -12.11
N GLY A 139 -9.19 13.05 -12.80
CA GLY A 139 -8.29 14.21 -12.86
C GLY A 139 -8.95 15.59 -12.69
N LYS A 140 -8.41 16.38 -11.75
CA LYS A 140 -8.67 17.81 -11.47
C LYS A 140 -9.87 18.22 -10.60
N ALA A 141 -10.59 17.31 -9.95
CA ALA A 141 -11.76 17.68 -9.13
C ALA A 141 -11.46 18.12 -7.66
N THR A 142 -10.36 18.83 -7.38
CA THR A 142 -10.08 19.37 -6.03
C THR A 142 -10.25 20.89 -5.93
N GLY A 143 -10.90 21.53 -6.91
CA GLY A 143 -11.14 22.98 -6.91
C GLY A 143 -12.26 23.45 -5.97
N GLU A 144 -13.14 22.55 -5.49
CA GLU A 144 -14.34 22.90 -4.74
C GLU A 144 -14.58 21.96 -3.53
N ALA A 145 -13.53 21.52 -2.86
CA ALA A 145 -13.69 20.74 -1.63
C ALA A 145 -14.10 21.67 -0.48
N SER A 146 -15.40 21.73 -0.17
CA SER A 146 -15.92 22.40 1.03
C SER A 146 -15.30 21.80 2.30
N PHE A 147 -15.12 22.61 3.36
CA PHE A 147 -14.58 22.17 4.65
C PHE A 147 -15.28 20.90 5.19
N GLY A 148 -16.60 20.78 5.00
CA GLY A 148 -17.36 19.59 5.39
C GLY A 148 -16.99 18.32 4.60
N SER A 149 -16.63 18.45 3.32
CA SER A 149 -16.16 17.32 2.51
C SER A 149 -14.75 16.87 2.90
N LEU A 150 -13.91 17.81 3.35
CA LEU A 150 -12.57 17.55 3.85
C LEU A 150 -12.63 16.78 5.18
N THR A 151 -13.43 17.24 6.14
CA THR A 151 -13.55 16.58 7.45
C THR A 151 -14.12 15.17 7.31
N LEU A 152 -15.20 15.00 6.54
CA LEU A 152 -15.79 13.69 6.30
C LEU A 152 -14.81 12.73 5.61
N GLY A 153 -14.11 13.20 4.57
CA GLY A 153 -13.13 12.41 3.84
C GLY A 153 -11.95 11.96 4.72
N VAL A 154 -11.44 12.86 5.57
CA VAL A 154 -10.35 12.55 6.51
C VAL A 154 -10.78 11.54 7.57
N VAL A 155 -11.94 11.76 8.23
CA VAL A 155 -12.43 10.85 9.27
C VAL A 155 -12.70 9.46 8.70
N ALA A 156 -13.37 9.38 7.55
CA ALA A 156 -13.62 8.11 6.89
C ALA A 156 -12.30 7.40 6.52
N ALA A 157 -11.31 8.13 5.99
CA ALA A 157 -10.02 7.56 5.61
C ALA A 157 -9.26 7.02 6.83
N LEU A 158 -9.25 7.75 7.94
CA LEU A 158 -8.63 7.29 9.19
C LEU A 158 -9.29 6.02 9.72
N MET A 159 -10.61 5.95 9.73
CA MET A 159 -11.37 4.77 10.13
C MET A 159 -11.04 3.57 9.24
N LEU A 160 -11.04 3.75 7.91
CA LEU A 160 -10.74 2.66 6.98
C LEU A 160 -9.27 2.22 7.07
N VAL A 161 -8.33 3.15 7.26
CA VAL A 161 -6.92 2.82 7.50
C VAL A 161 -6.78 1.99 8.77
N LEU A 162 -7.46 2.34 9.85
CA LEU A 162 -7.41 1.55 11.08
C LEU A 162 -7.92 0.13 10.83
N ILE A 163 -9.06 -0.02 10.15
CA ILE A 163 -9.62 -1.33 9.77
C ILE A 163 -8.64 -2.09 8.88
N TYR A 164 -8.00 -1.42 7.92
CA TYR A 164 -7.02 -1.99 7.02
C TYR A 164 -5.79 -2.52 7.77
N LEU A 165 -5.27 -1.75 8.74
CA LEU A 165 -4.14 -2.15 9.58
C LEU A 165 -4.51 -3.34 10.49
N VAL A 166 -5.73 -3.35 11.04
CA VAL A 166 -6.23 -4.46 11.85
C VAL A 166 -6.41 -5.73 11.00
N ALA A 167 -7.01 -5.61 9.81
CA ALA A 167 -7.17 -6.72 8.88
C ALA A 167 -5.81 -7.30 8.46
N ASP A 168 -4.82 -6.43 8.21
CA ASP A 168 -3.44 -6.83 7.96
C ASP A 168 -2.88 -7.67 9.11
N LEU A 169 -2.99 -7.15 10.34
CA LEU A 169 -2.49 -7.80 11.54
C LEU A 169 -3.12 -9.18 11.77
N MET A 170 -4.44 -9.28 11.57
CA MET A 170 -5.20 -10.52 11.75
C MET A 170 -4.75 -11.61 10.77
N THR A 171 -4.51 -11.26 9.51
CA THR A 171 -4.01 -12.22 8.50
C THR A 171 -2.56 -12.65 8.73
N GLY A 172 -1.83 -11.97 9.62
CA GLY A 172 -0.47 -12.32 10.04
C GLY A 172 -0.38 -13.15 11.31
N LEU A 173 -1.49 -13.47 11.98
CA LEU A 173 -1.47 -14.33 13.16
C LEU A 173 -1.20 -15.78 12.74
N PRO A 174 -0.22 -16.47 13.35
CA PRO A 174 0.02 -17.88 13.06
C PRO A 174 -1.23 -18.68 13.42
N ASP A 175 -1.65 -19.58 12.53
CA ASP A 175 -2.80 -20.45 12.74
C ASP A 175 -2.70 -21.13 14.11
N ALA A 176 -3.62 -20.81 15.02
CA ALA A 176 -3.68 -21.43 16.34
C ALA A 176 -3.84 -22.97 16.26
N ARG A 177 -4.26 -23.49 15.10
CA ARG A 177 -4.38 -24.92 14.80
C ARG A 177 -3.04 -25.62 14.53
N ALA A 178 -1.97 -24.89 14.20
CA ALA A 178 -0.66 -25.47 13.89
C ALA A 178 0.14 -25.92 15.14
N ARG A 179 -0.35 -25.65 16.37
CA ARG A 179 0.28 -26.05 17.63
C ARG A 179 -0.21 -27.39 18.21
N LYS A 180 -0.97 -28.18 17.44
CA LYS A 180 -1.56 -29.44 17.90
C LYS A 180 -0.82 -30.71 17.47
N HIS A 181 0.42 -30.60 16.98
CA HIS A 181 1.26 -31.76 16.65
C HIS A 181 2.63 -31.64 17.29
#